data_AF-A0A1Z5SM85-F1
#
_entry.id   AF-A0A1Z5SM85-F1
#
_cell.length_a   1.000
_cell.length_b   1.000
_cell.length_c   1.000
_cell.angle_alpha   90.00
_cell.angle_beta   90.00
_cell.angle_gamma   90.00
#
_symmetry.space_group_name_H-M   'P 1'
#
loop_
_entity.id
_entity.type
_entity.pdbx_description
1 polymer ?
#
loop_
_entity_poly.entity_id
_entity_poly.type
_entity_poly.pdbx_seq_one_letter_code
_entity_poly.pdbx_strand_id
1 'polypeptide(L)'
;MAEGSYKAAAEERKRQEEHETQMSSVMSKIDELEDPRKGRKDALEKFKKQQARKQGGKQADQGAERGAEGTKIAGKPKRETWQVQKEALDHKFGEAGWQPRKRLSPDTIEGIRALHASDPTAYTNATLSEHFKVSPEAIRRILKSKWRPNDQEAEDRRIRWERRGAKKWHDMAEQGVRPPSKWRALGAGGEQGLKEDRIPKRKKRHSDRHLSWDDVVGASKDEEEDGTGFFAQRIL
;
A
#
# COMPACT_ATOMS: atom_id res chain seq x y z
N MET A 1 -86.92 -9.80 -13.94
CA MET A 1 -85.74 -10.54 -14.43
C MET A 1 -84.51 -9.69 -14.18
N ALA A 2 -83.63 -10.05 -13.24
CA ALA A 2 -82.38 -9.31 -12.97
C ALA A 2 -81.32 -10.26 -12.38
N GLU A 3 -80.84 -11.22 -13.18
CA GLU A 3 -79.81 -12.20 -12.75
C GLU A 3 -78.49 -12.06 -13.53
N GLY A 4 -78.21 -10.89 -14.12
CA GLY A 4 -77.07 -10.71 -15.03
C GLY A 4 -75.78 -10.12 -14.45
N SER A 5 -75.81 -9.46 -13.29
CA SER A 5 -74.70 -8.55 -12.91
C SER A 5 -73.66 -9.13 -11.93
N TYR A 6 -73.95 -10.23 -11.24
CA TYR A 6 -73.07 -10.74 -10.17
C TYR A 6 -71.93 -11.63 -10.69
N LYS A 7 -72.03 -12.18 -11.91
CA LYS A 7 -70.99 -13.03 -12.50
C LYS A 7 -69.78 -12.25 -13.03
N ALA A 8 -70.00 -11.06 -13.62
CA ALA A 8 -68.92 -10.23 -14.14
C ALA A 8 -67.99 -9.71 -13.03
N ALA A 9 -68.56 -9.24 -11.91
CA ALA A 9 -67.78 -8.81 -10.75
C ALA A 9 -67.02 -9.97 -10.07
N ALA A 10 -67.54 -11.19 -10.15
CA ALA A 10 -66.86 -12.38 -9.64
C ALA A 10 -65.68 -12.82 -10.53
N GLU A 11 -65.80 -12.68 -11.85
CA GLU A 11 -64.69 -12.95 -12.78
C GLU A 11 -63.58 -11.90 -12.69
N GLU A 12 -63.91 -10.63 -12.47
CA GLU A 12 -62.91 -9.58 -12.25
C GLU A 12 -62.10 -9.80 -10.98
N ARG A 13 -62.74 -10.25 -9.89
CA ARG A 13 -62.03 -10.62 -8.65
C ARG A 13 -61.10 -11.82 -8.86
N LYS A 14 -61.54 -12.84 -9.60
CA LYS A 14 -60.67 -13.97 -9.96
C LYS A 14 -59.47 -13.53 -10.78
N ARG A 15 -59.66 -12.64 -11.76
CA ARG A 15 -58.55 -12.06 -12.54
C ARG A 15 -57.60 -11.24 -11.67
N GLN A 16 -58.12 -10.52 -10.68
CA GLN A 16 -57.30 -9.77 -9.71
C GLN A 16 -56.48 -10.73 -8.83
N GLU A 17 -57.09 -11.80 -8.31
CA GLU A 17 -56.39 -12.83 -7.52
C GLU A 17 -55.34 -13.58 -8.36
N GLU A 18 -55.64 -13.90 -9.62
CA GLU A 18 -54.69 -14.49 -10.57
C GLU A 18 -53.52 -13.53 -10.88
N HIS A 19 -53.80 -12.24 -11.03
CA HIS A 19 -52.77 -11.22 -11.24
C HIS A 19 -51.90 -11.02 -9.99
N GLU A 20 -52.49 -11.01 -8.80
CA GLU A 20 -51.75 -10.92 -7.53
C GLU A 20 -50.86 -12.13 -7.29
N THR A 21 -51.35 -13.34 -7.59
CA THR A 21 -50.54 -14.56 -7.48
C THR A 21 -49.39 -14.55 -8.49
N GLN A 22 -49.63 -14.11 -9.74
CA GLN A 22 -48.56 -13.92 -10.73
C GLN A 22 -47.54 -12.85 -10.30
N MET A 23 -47.99 -11.71 -9.78
CA MET A 23 -47.10 -10.67 -9.25
C MET A 23 -46.27 -11.16 -8.06
N SER A 24 -46.85 -11.95 -7.14
CA SER A 24 -46.11 -12.54 -6.02
C SER A 24 -45.07 -13.57 -6.47
N SER A 25 -45.38 -14.33 -7.53
CA SER A 25 -44.45 -15.28 -8.15
C SER A 25 -43.28 -14.55 -8.84
N VAL A 26 -43.54 -13.43 -9.51
CA VAL A 26 -42.49 -12.60 -10.12
C VAL A 26 -41.62 -11.93 -9.05
N MET A 27 -42.21 -11.40 -7.98
CA MET A 27 -41.47 -10.80 -6.87
C MET A 27 -40.58 -11.82 -6.14
N SER A 28 -41.07 -13.04 -5.92
CA SER A 28 -40.24 -14.12 -5.34
C SER A 28 -39.11 -14.58 -6.27
N LYS A 29 -39.32 -14.53 -7.59
CA LYS A 29 -38.27 -14.82 -8.59
C LYS A 29 -37.21 -13.73 -8.67
N ILE A 30 -37.59 -12.47 -8.46
CA ILE A 30 -36.66 -11.33 -8.38
C ILE A 30 -35.81 -11.44 -7.11
N ASP A 31 -36.41 -11.79 -5.97
CA ASP A 31 -35.70 -12.05 -4.71
C ASP A 31 -34.69 -13.22 -4.80
N GLU A 32 -34.94 -14.22 -5.65
CA GLU A 32 -33.98 -15.30 -5.94
C GLU A 32 -32.79 -14.84 -6.81
N LEU A 33 -32.99 -13.85 -7.69
CA LEU A 33 -31.99 -13.39 -8.66
C LEU A 33 -31.17 -12.19 -8.18
N GLU A 34 -31.68 -11.39 -7.23
CA GLU A 34 -31.09 -10.11 -6.84
C GLU A 34 -29.95 -10.22 -5.80
N ASP A 35 -29.81 -11.33 -5.07
CA ASP A 35 -28.91 -11.36 -3.90
C ASP A 35 -27.92 -12.56 -3.84
N PRO A 36 -26.76 -12.50 -4.54
CA PRO A 36 -25.68 -13.51 -4.43
C PRO A 36 -25.03 -13.57 -3.03
N ARG A 37 -25.47 -12.72 -2.09
CA ARG A 37 -24.97 -12.62 -0.71
C ARG A 37 -25.74 -13.52 0.27
N LYS A 38 -26.95 -13.99 -0.07
CA LYS A 38 -27.77 -14.84 0.80
C LYS A 38 -27.13 -16.23 1.00
N GLY A 39 -26.68 -16.86 -0.08
CA GLY A 39 -25.94 -18.13 -0.01
C GLY A 39 -24.62 -18.04 0.76
N ARG A 40 -23.98 -16.85 0.79
CA ARG A 40 -22.76 -16.59 1.56
C ARG A 40 -23.02 -16.50 3.07
N LYS A 41 -24.18 -15.97 3.48
CA LYS A 41 -24.61 -15.95 4.90
C LYS A 41 -24.96 -17.35 5.38
N ASP A 42 -25.69 -18.11 4.56
CA ASP A 42 -26.05 -19.50 4.89
C ASP A 42 -24.83 -20.42 4.94
N ALA A 43 -23.84 -20.22 4.04
CA ALA A 43 -22.56 -20.91 4.08
C ALA A 43 -21.76 -20.57 5.35
N LEU A 44 -21.79 -19.30 5.78
CA LEU A 44 -21.10 -18.85 7.00
C LEU A 44 -21.73 -19.42 8.27
N GLU A 45 -23.06 -19.50 8.33
CA GLU A 45 -23.79 -20.13 9.44
C GLU A 45 -23.57 -21.66 9.49
N LYS A 46 -23.57 -22.32 8.32
CA LYS A 46 -23.21 -23.75 8.23
C LYS A 46 -21.77 -24.01 8.69
N PHE A 47 -20.83 -23.14 8.32
CA PHE A 47 -19.43 -23.22 8.76
C PHE A 47 -19.29 -23.01 10.28
N LYS A 48 -19.98 -22.02 10.86
CA LYS A 48 -20.03 -21.81 12.32
C LYS A 48 -20.59 -23.02 13.06
N LYS A 49 -21.67 -23.62 12.55
CA LYS A 49 -22.29 -24.80 13.15
C LYS A 49 -21.40 -26.05 13.07
N GLN A 50 -20.65 -26.22 11.97
CA GLN A 50 -19.61 -27.26 11.86
C GLN A 50 -18.45 -27.05 12.84
N GLN A 51 -17.99 -25.81 13.02
CA GLN A 51 -16.95 -25.47 13.99
C GLN A 51 -17.41 -25.70 15.44
N ALA A 52 -18.66 -25.37 15.77
CA ALA A 52 -19.25 -25.62 17.09
C ALA A 52 -19.36 -27.13 17.39
N ARG A 53 -19.74 -27.95 16.39
CA ARG A 53 -19.76 -29.42 16.51
C ARG A 53 -18.37 -30.03 16.70
N LYS A 54 -17.36 -29.45 16.04
CA LYS A 54 -15.96 -29.89 16.16
C LYS A 54 -15.33 -29.53 17.51
N GLN A 55 -15.82 -28.49 18.17
CA GLN A 55 -15.39 -28.09 19.52
C GLN A 55 -16.19 -28.80 20.63
N GLY A 56 -17.48 -29.14 20.39
CA GLY A 56 -18.32 -29.87 21.35
C GLY A 56 -18.07 -31.38 21.42
N GLY A 57 -17.43 -31.99 20.41
CA GLY A 57 -17.13 -33.43 20.36
C GLY A 57 -15.83 -33.86 21.05
N LYS A 58 -15.18 -32.99 21.83
CA LYS A 58 -13.88 -33.24 22.48
C LYS A 58 -13.92 -33.29 24.01
N GLN A 59 -15.06 -33.63 24.59
CA GLN A 59 -15.21 -33.88 26.03
C GLN A 59 -16.14 -35.07 26.27
N ALA A 60 -15.70 -36.28 25.93
CA ALA A 60 -16.22 -37.54 26.49
C ALA A 60 -15.46 -38.73 25.90
N ASP A 61 -14.17 -38.85 26.19
CA ASP A 61 -13.52 -40.15 26.40
C ASP A 61 -12.10 -39.94 26.96
N GLN A 62 -11.67 -40.86 27.83
CA GLN A 62 -10.32 -41.03 28.39
C GLN A 62 -10.00 -40.28 29.69
N GLY A 63 -10.30 -40.94 30.80
CA GLY A 63 -9.40 -40.95 31.96
C GLY A 63 -8.44 -42.14 31.87
N ALA A 64 -7.13 -41.89 31.90
CA ALA A 64 -6.08 -42.79 32.44
C ALA A 64 -4.68 -42.14 32.30
N GLU A 65 -4.15 -41.76 33.46
CA GLU A 65 -2.75 -41.59 33.92
C GLU A 65 -1.52 -41.55 32.96
N ARG A 66 -0.71 -40.50 33.23
CA ARG A 66 0.78 -40.43 33.33
C ARG A 66 1.67 -40.52 32.09
N GLY A 67 2.45 -39.45 31.88
CA GLY A 67 3.80 -39.50 31.34
C GLY A 67 4.19 -38.30 30.48
N ALA A 68 5.31 -37.65 30.83
CA ALA A 68 6.07 -36.61 30.11
C ALA A 68 5.99 -36.68 28.56
N GLU A 69 6.04 -35.61 27.76
CA GLU A 69 6.79 -34.37 27.86
C GLU A 69 6.13 -33.37 26.88
N GLY A 70 5.30 -32.46 27.39
CA GLY A 70 4.71 -31.41 26.56
C GLY A 70 5.66 -30.23 26.50
N THR A 71 6.59 -30.21 25.53
CA THR A 71 7.38 -29.00 25.22
C THR A 71 6.40 -27.85 25.01
N LYS A 72 6.34 -26.96 26.01
CA LYS A 72 5.55 -25.74 25.94
C LYS A 72 6.16 -24.92 24.81
N ILE A 73 5.58 -24.97 23.61
CA ILE A 73 5.86 -23.98 22.59
C ILE A 73 5.33 -22.68 23.17
N ALA A 74 6.20 -21.94 23.86
CA ALA A 74 5.93 -20.60 24.35
C ALA A 74 5.43 -19.81 23.14
N GLY A 75 4.12 -19.55 23.11
CA GLY A 75 3.47 -18.85 22.02
C GLY A 75 4.15 -17.50 21.90
N LYS A 76 4.88 -17.29 20.80
CA LYS A 76 5.52 -16.01 20.52
C LYS A 76 4.46 -14.92 20.71
N PRO A 77 4.77 -13.81 21.41
CA PRO A 77 3.79 -12.74 21.62
C PRO A 77 3.21 -12.33 20.27
N LYS A 78 1.90 -12.13 20.23
CA LYS A 78 1.21 -11.70 19.01
C LYS A 78 1.89 -10.42 18.53
N ARG A 79 2.59 -10.50 17.41
CA ARG A 79 3.27 -9.36 16.79
C ARG A 79 2.24 -8.27 16.52
N GLU A 80 2.64 -7.03 16.76
CA GLU A 80 1.79 -5.89 16.49
C GLU A 80 1.51 -5.78 14.99
N THR A 81 0.36 -5.19 14.63
CA THR A 81 -0.11 -5.14 13.24
C THR A 81 0.89 -4.45 12.30
N TRP A 82 1.61 -3.42 12.77
CA TRP A 82 2.62 -2.73 11.98
C TRP A 82 3.87 -3.59 11.71
N GLN A 83 4.26 -4.45 12.67
CA GLN A 83 5.39 -5.38 12.51
C GLN A 83 5.08 -6.42 11.44
N VAL A 84 3.87 -7.00 11.50
CA VAL A 84 3.40 -7.96 10.49
C VAL A 84 3.34 -7.31 9.10
N GLN A 85 2.88 -6.05 9.02
CA GLN A 85 2.85 -5.33 7.76
C GLN A 85 4.25 -5.05 7.21
N LYS A 86 5.20 -4.66 8.06
CA LYS A 86 6.61 -4.48 7.70
C LYS A 86 7.21 -5.76 7.13
N GLU A 87 7.09 -6.86 7.86
CA GLU A 87 7.56 -8.18 7.41
C GLU A 87 6.90 -8.61 6.09
N ALA A 88 5.60 -8.35 5.94
CA ALA A 88 4.89 -8.63 4.68
C ALA A 88 5.38 -7.76 3.52
N LEU A 89 5.79 -6.51 3.77
CA LEU A 89 6.39 -5.66 2.73
C LEU A 89 7.79 -6.15 2.35
N ASP A 90 8.61 -6.49 3.33
CA ASP A 90 9.95 -7.01 3.11
C ASP A 90 9.90 -8.34 2.34
N HIS A 91 8.94 -9.21 2.65
CA HIS A 91 8.71 -10.44 1.91
C HIS A 91 8.24 -10.20 0.45
N LYS A 92 7.44 -9.16 0.20
CA LYS A 92 6.90 -8.87 -1.15
C LYS A 92 7.89 -8.16 -2.06
N PHE A 93 8.65 -7.23 -1.50
CA PHE A 93 9.52 -6.32 -2.25
C PHE A 93 11.01 -6.65 -2.11
N GLY A 94 11.36 -7.52 -1.16
CA GLY A 94 12.74 -7.93 -0.90
C GLY A 94 13.66 -6.75 -0.60
N GLU A 95 14.92 -6.92 -0.97
CA GLU A 95 15.96 -5.90 -0.78
C GLU A 95 15.76 -4.63 -1.62
N ALA A 96 15.04 -4.74 -2.75
CA ALA A 96 14.76 -3.59 -3.60
C ALA A 96 13.81 -2.57 -2.91
N GLY A 97 12.99 -3.02 -1.96
CA GLY A 97 12.02 -2.19 -1.25
C GLY A 97 10.93 -1.62 -2.15
N TRP A 98 10.12 -0.71 -1.61
CA TRP A 98 9.03 -0.08 -2.36
C TRP A 98 9.56 0.88 -3.44
N GLN A 99 9.50 0.47 -4.70
CA GLN A 99 9.93 1.26 -5.85
C GLN A 99 8.79 1.45 -6.87
N PRO A 100 8.11 2.62 -6.88
CA PRO A 100 7.05 2.89 -7.84
C PRO A 100 7.57 2.83 -9.28
N ARG A 101 6.86 2.08 -10.15
CA ARG A 101 7.25 1.87 -11.55
C ARG A 101 7.21 3.15 -12.39
N LYS A 102 6.18 3.98 -12.17
CA LYS A 102 5.93 5.24 -12.90
C LYS A 102 6.07 6.44 -11.96
N ARG A 103 7.30 6.92 -11.78
CA ARG A 103 7.58 8.16 -11.03
C ARG A 103 7.53 9.33 -12.01
N LEU A 104 6.93 10.44 -11.60
CA LEU A 104 6.95 11.69 -12.37
C LEU A 104 8.20 12.49 -12.02
N SER A 105 8.76 13.18 -13.02
CA SER A 105 9.86 14.11 -12.79
C SER A 105 9.38 15.32 -11.99
N PRO A 106 10.23 15.95 -11.16
CA PRO A 106 9.85 17.15 -10.42
C PRO A 106 9.26 18.25 -11.32
N ASP A 107 9.88 18.43 -12.48
CA ASP A 107 9.46 19.39 -13.50
C ASP A 107 8.11 19.02 -14.13
N THR A 108 7.88 17.73 -14.42
CA THR A 108 6.58 17.26 -14.91
C THR A 108 5.46 17.52 -13.91
N ILE A 109 5.73 17.39 -12.60
CA ILE A 109 4.74 17.69 -11.55
C ILE A 109 4.38 19.18 -11.56
N GLU A 110 5.37 20.06 -11.75
CA GLU A 110 5.15 21.49 -11.87
C GLU A 110 4.41 21.86 -13.16
N GLY A 111 4.77 21.21 -14.28
CA GLY A 111 4.06 21.35 -15.55
C GLY A 111 2.60 20.94 -15.47
N ILE A 112 2.27 19.83 -14.79
CA ILE A 112 0.87 19.41 -14.55
C ILE A 112 0.11 20.50 -13.80
N ARG A 113 0.72 21.10 -12.77
CA ARG A 113 0.09 22.18 -12.00
C ARG A 113 -0.08 23.45 -12.85
N ALA A 114 0.89 23.77 -13.71
CA ALA A 114 0.82 24.92 -14.60
C ALA A 114 -0.29 24.76 -15.65
N LEU A 115 -0.41 23.60 -16.28
CA LEU A 115 -1.47 23.29 -17.25
C LEU A 115 -2.86 23.37 -16.63
N HIS A 116 -3.06 22.75 -15.47
CA HIS A 116 -4.35 22.84 -14.78
C HIS A 116 -4.64 24.27 -14.27
N ALA A 117 -3.62 25.08 -14.01
CA ALA A 117 -3.80 26.47 -13.60
C ALA A 117 -4.17 27.39 -14.76
N SER A 118 -3.71 27.11 -15.99
CA SER A 118 -4.10 27.88 -17.17
C SER A 118 -5.57 27.65 -17.51
N ASP A 119 -5.96 26.38 -17.74
CA ASP A 119 -7.31 26.02 -18.16
C ASP A 119 -7.84 24.80 -17.38
N PRO A 120 -8.45 25.00 -16.19
CA PRO A 120 -8.98 23.90 -15.37
C PRO A 120 -10.10 23.10 -16.06
N THR A 121 -10.81 23.71 -17.02
CA THR A 121 -11.93 23.10 -17.76
C THR A 121 -11.44 22.12 -18.82
N ALA A 122 -10.36 22.43 -19.53
CA ALA A 122 -9.76 21.56 -20.54
C ALA A 122 -8.85 20.50 -19.89
N TYR A 123 -8.00 20.92 -18.95
CA TYR A 123 -7.02 20.05 -18.28
C TYR A 123 -7.61 19.45 -17.00
N THR A 124 -8.71 18.70 -17.15
CA THR A 124 -9.31 17.96 -16.04
C THR A 124 -8.43 16.84 -15.52
N ASN A 125 -8.77 16.30 -14.35
CA ASN A 125 -8.06 15.16 -13.75
C ASN A 125 -8.01 13.94 -14.69
N ALA A 126 -9.08 13.70 -15.46
CA ALA A 126 -9.18 12.57 -16.39
C ALA A 126 -8.26 12.77 -17.60
N THR A 127 -8.30 13.94 -18.24
CA THR A 127 -7.48 14.23 -19.41
C THR A 127 -5.99 14.23 -19.08
N LEU A 128 -5.60 14.81 -17.94
CA LEU A 128 -4.22 14.74 -17.45
C LEU A 128 -3.78 13.30 -17.14
N SER A 129 -4.69 12.45 -16.62
CA SER A 129 -4.37 11.06 -16.30
C SER A 129 -4.06 10.24 -17.55
N GLU A 130 -4.82 10.48 -18.60
CA GLU A 130 -4.65 9.84 -19.89
C GLU A 130 -3.37 10.31 -20.58
N HIS A 131 -3.04 11.60 -20.50
CA HIS A 131 -1.84 12.15 -21.12
C HIS A 131 -0.57 11.66 -20.42
N PHE A 132 -0.52 11.76 -19.09
CA PHE A 132 0.67 11.38 -18.33
C PHE A 132 0.73 9.88 -17.98
N LYS A 133 -0.31 9.10 -18.31
CA LYS A 133 -0.43 7.65 -18.01
C LYS A 133 -0.22 7.34 -16.53
N VAL A 134 -0.77 8.21 -15.68
CA VAL A 134 -0.73 8.15 -14.21
C VAL A 134 -2.17 8.02 -13.69
N SER A 135 -2.35 7.40 -12.53
CA SER A 135 -3.68 7.28 -11.92
C SER A 135 -4.33 8.66 -11.69
N PRO A 136 -5.65 8.84 -11.94
CA PRO A 136 -6.35 10.09 -11.66
C PRO A 136 -6.26 10.50 -10.18
N GLU A 137 -6.08 9.54 -9.27
CA GLU A 137 -5.89 9.79 -7.84
C GLU A 137 -4.57 10.51 -7.55
N ALA A 138 -3.49 10.11 -8.22
CA ALA A 138 -2.20 10.75 -8.06
C ALA A 138 -2.20 12.18 -8.61
N ILE A 139 -2.91 12.44 -9.71
CA ILE A 139 -3.10 13.81 -10.24
C ILE A 139 -3.89 14.66 -9.27
N ARG A 140 -4.99 14.12 -8.71
CA ARG A 140 -5.73 14.79 -7.63
C ARG A 140 -4.82 15.17 -6.46
N ARG A 141 -3.92 14.28 -6.02
CA ARG A 141 -2.93 14.58 -4.97
C ARG A 141 -1.97 15.69 -5.37
N ILE A 142 -1.44 15.65 -6.60
CA ILE A 142 -0.53 16.68 -7.13
C ILE A 142 -1.20 18.06 -7.11
N LEU A 143 -2.44 18.14 -7.59
CA LEU A 143 -3.21 19.37 -7.67
C LEU A 143 -3.70 19.85 -6.29
N LYS A 144 -4.03 18.93 -5.37
CA LYS A 144 -4.47 19.28 -4.01
C LYS A 144 -3.32 19.75 -3.12
N SER A 145 -2.12 19.22 -3.34
CA SER A 145 -0.94 19.55 -2.52
C SER A 145 -0.46 20.99 -2.76
N LYS A 146 -0.45 21.79 -1.70
CA LYS A 146 0.03 23.19 -1.73
C LYS A 146 1.54 23.31 -1.57
N TRP A 147 2.22 22.23 -1.18
CA TRP A 147 3.64 22.24 -0.89
C TRP A 147 4.47 22.54 -2.15
N ARG A 148 5.40 23.49 -2.02
CA ARG A 148 6.35 23.93 -3.05
C ARG A 148 7.77 23.88 -2.48
N PRO A 149 8.75 23.35 -3.23
CA PRO A 149 10.14 23.33 -2.78
C PRO A 149 10.71 24.74 -2.78
N ASN A 150 11.62 25.01 -1.84
CA ASN A 150 12.52 26.16 -1.98
C ASN A 150 13.54 25.91 -3.12
N ASP A 151 14.22 26.93 -3.63
CA ASP A 151 15.13 26.82 -4.78
C ASP A 151 16.23 25.76 -4.58
N GLN A 152 16.85 25.74 -3.39
CA GLN A 152 17.85 24.74 -3.02
C GLN A 152 17.25 23.32 -2.95
N GLU A 153 16.01 23.18 -2.45
CA GLU A 153 15.34 21.88 -2.38
C GLU A 153 14.88 21.39 -3.75
N ALA A 154 14.55 22.32 -4.65
CA ALA A 154 14.19 22.04 -6.04
C ALA A 154 15.41 21.50 -6.78
N GLU A 155 16.58 22.10 -6.59
CA GLU A 155 17.85 21.59 -7.13
C GLU A 155 18.19 20.20 -6.56
N ASP A 156 18.10 20.03 -5.24
CA ASP A 156 18.29 18.73 -4.59
C ASP A 156 17.34 17.64 -5.13
N ARG A 157 16.09 18.00 -5.45
CA ARG A 157 15.12 17.09 -6.09
C ARG A 157 15.51 16.76 -7.53
N ARG A 158 15.96 17.75 -8.31
CA ARG A 158 16.47 17.55 -9.67
C ARG A 158 17.67 16.59 -9.65
N ILE A 159 18.65 16.83 -8.76
CA ILE A 159 19.81 15.95 -8.56
C ILE A 159 19.39 14.52 -8.20
N ARG A 160 18.45 14.35 -7.24
CA ARG A 160 17.92 13.02 -6.89
C ARG A 160 17.21 12.34 -8.07
N TRP A 161 16.54 13.12 -8.92
CA TRP A 161 15.90 12.60 -10.11
C TRP A 161 16.93 12.12 -11.15
N GLU A 162 17.97 12.91 -11.40
CA GLU A 162 19.04 12.56 -12.33
C GLU A 162 19.83 11.33 -11.89
N ARG A 163 20.16 11.23 -10.59
CA ARG A 163 20.79 10.04 -9.98
C ARG A 163 19.97 8.78 -10.21
N ARG A 164 18.65 8.86 -10.04
CA ARG A 164 17.76 7.74 -10.32
C ARG A 164 17.75 7.39 -11.81
N GLY A 165 17.74 8.38 -12.68
CA GLY A 165 17.86 8.18 -14.12
C GLY A 165 19.14 7.42 -14.47
N ALA A 166 20.26 7.84 -13.88
CA ALA A 166 21.56 7.20 -14.04
C ALA A 166 21.51 5.73 -13.60
N LYS A 167 20.98 5.45 -12.40
CA LYS A 167 20.78 4.08 -11.90
C LYS A 167 19.88 3.25 -12.83
N LYS A 168 18.73 3.77 -13.22
CA LYS A 168 17.78 3.04 -14.08
C LYS A 168 18.41 2.67 -15.43
N TRP A 169 19.18 3.59 -16.03
CA TRP A 169 19.85 3.32 -17.29
C TRP A 169 21.05 2.38 -17.15
N HIS A 170 21.70 2.35 -15.99
CA HIS A 170 22.70 1.35 -15.67
C HIS A 170 22.09 -0.05 -15.57
N ASP A 171 21.03 -0.22 -14.76
CA ASP A 171 20.31 -1.49 -14.62
C ASP A 171 19.78 -1.98 -15.99
N MET A 172 19.34 -1.04 -16.85
CA MET A 172 18.87 -1.38 -18.19
C MET A 172 20.00 -1.69 -19.17
N ALA A 173 21.18 -1.11 -18.98
CA ALA A 173 22.38 -1.44 -19.75
C ALA A 173 22.89 -2.84 -19.40
N GLU A 174 22.84 -3.23 -18.13
CA GLU A 174 23.12 -4.60 -17.68
C GLU A 174 22.16 -5.61 -18.31
N GLN A 175 20.90 -5.20 -18.52
CA GLN A 175 19.89 -5.99 -19.25
C GLN A 175 20.08 -5.96 -20.78
N GLY A 176 21.15 -5.34 -21.28
CA GLY A 176 21.52 -5.31 -22.71
C GLY A 176 20.89 -4.19 -23.53
N VAL A 177 20.13 -3.27 -22.93
CA VAL A 177 19.56 -2.13 -23.65
C VAL A 177 20.57 -0.98 -23.73
N ARG A 178 20.90 -0.55 -24.94
CA ARG A 178 21.85 0.55 -25.17
C ARG A 178 21.36 1.88 -24.57
N PRO A 179 22.09 2.51 -23.63
CA PRO A 179 21.67 3.78 -23.05
C PRO A 179 21.76 4.99 -24.02
N PRO A 180 20.90 6.01 -23.86
CA PRO A 180 20.95 7.27 -24.59
C PRO A 180 22.26 8.03 -24.37
N SER A 181 22.56 8.95 -25.28
CA SER A 181 23.83 9.72 -25.30
C SER A 181 24.14 10.39 -23.96
N LYS A 182 23.17 11.06 -23.33
CA LYS A 182 23.32 11.73 -22.03
C LYS A 182 23.83 10.77 -20.94
N TRP A 183 23.35 9.53 -20.93
CA TRP A 183 23.69 8.54 -19.90
C TRP A 183 24.98 7.77 -20.22
N ARG A 184 25.28 7.57 -21.51
CA ARG A 184 26.59 7.01 -21.93
C ARG A 184 27.74 7.93 -21.57
N ALA A 185 27.58 9.24 -21.73
CA ALA A 185 28.58 10.22 -21.30
C ALA A 185 28.85 10.16 -19.77
N LEU A 186 27.82 9.78 -19.00
CA LEU A 186 27.89 9.54 -17.55
C LEU A 186 28.43 8.13 -17.18
N GLY A 187 28.71 7.27 -18.16
CA GLY A 187 29.27 5.93 -17.96
C GLY A 187 28.24 4.79 -17.95
N ALA A 188 26.94 5.05 -18.12
CA ALA A 188 25.95 3.98 -18.19
C ALA A 188 26.22 3.10 -19.44
N GLY A 189 26.61 1.84 -19.20
CA GLY A 189 26.89 0.83 -20.23
C GLY A 189 28.33 0.77 -20.76
N GLY A 190 29.30 1.45 -20.13
CA GLY A 190 30.73 1.25 -20.42
C GLY A 190 31.39 0.24 -19.47
N GLU A 191 32.57 -0.29 -19.80
CA GLU A 191 33.32 -1.26 -18.97
C GLU A 191 33.57 -0.78 -17.52
N GLN A 192 33.65 0.53 -17.31
CA GLN A 192 33.90 1.15 -16.00
C GLN A 192 32.61 1.39 -15.17
N GLY A 193 31.43 1.05 -15.70
CA GLY A 193 30.15 1.30 -15.04
C GLY A 193 29.83 2.80 -14.85
N LEU A 194 28.84 3.11 -14.01
CA LEU A 194 28.47 4.48 -13.66
C LEU A 194 29.63 5.21 -12.98
N LYS A 195 30.12 6.30 -13.59
CA LYS A 195 31.16 7.14 -12.98
C LYS A 195 30.52 8.08 -11.95
N GLU A 196 30.61 7.73 -10.67
CA GLU A 196 30.00 8.49 -9.56
C GLU A 196 30.42 9.98 -9.54
N ASP A 197 31.62 10.30 -10.02
CA ASP A 197 32.12 11.67 -10.07
C ASP A 197 31.44 12.55 -11.11
N ARG A 198 30.87 11.96 -12.16
CA ARG A 198 30.14 12.68 -13.20
C ARG A 198 28.67 12.89 -12.84
N ILE A 199 28.16 12.15 -11.85
CA ILE A 199 26.79 12.28 -11.38
C ILE A 199 26.72 13.45 -10.40
N PRO A 200 25.79 14.41 -10.58
CA PRO A 200 25.71 15.56 -9.70
C PRO A 200 25.59 15.13 -8.23
N LYS A 201 26.45 15.72 -7.38
CA LYS A 201 26.53 15.39 -5.96
C LYS A 201 25.55 16.24 -5.15
N ARG A 202 24.73 15.59 -4.32
CA ARG A 202 23.83 16.29 -3.41
C ARG A 202 24.66 16.98 -2.33
N LYS A 203 24.52 18.29 -2.16
CA LYS A 203 25.16 19.03 -1.08
C LYS A 203 24.33 18.84 0.20
N LYS A 204 24.80 18.04 1.16
CA LYS A 204 24.13 17.90 2.46
C LYS A 204 24.26 19.23 3.22
N ARG A 205 23.16 19.75 3.76
CA ARG A 205 23.22 20.94 4.63
C ARG A 205 23.96 20.58 5.92
N HIS A 206 24.64 21.56 6.52
CA HIS A 206 25.36 21.34 7.79
C HIS A 206 24.42 20.85 8.90
N SER A 207 23.18 21.34 8.95
CA SER A 207 22.13 20.88 9.87
C SER A 207 21.73 19.41 9.68
N ASP A 208 21.83 18.87 8.46
CA ASP A 208 21.49 17.46 8.18
C ASP A 208 22.57 16.48 8.66
N ARG A 209 23.74 16.98 9.07
CA ARG A 209 24.85 16.14 9.54
C ARG A 209 24.75 15.79 11.04
N HIS A 210 23.91 16.50 11.79
CA HIS A 210 23.86 16.44 13.26
C HIS A 210 22.43 16.20 13.77
N LEU A 211 21.74 15.22 13.19
CA LEU A 211 20.42 14.75 13.65
C LEU A 211 20.38 13.23 13.47
N SER A 212 21.40 12.54 13.98
CA SER A 212 21.35 11.09 14.14
C SER A 212 20.37 10.76 15.27
N TRP A 213 19.51 9.78 15.05
CA TRP A 213 18.58 9.31 16.08
C TRP A 213 19.33 8.67 17.26
N ASP A 214 20.56 8.16 17.03
CA ASP A 214 21.46 7.67 18.07
C ASP A 214 21.97 8.78 19.01
N ASP A 215 22.23 10.00 18.52
CA ASP A 215 22.70 11.13 19.36
C ASP A 215 21.59 11.67 20.28
N VAL A 216 20.32 11.51 19.88
CA VAL A 216 19.15 12.00 20.64
C VAL A 216 18.71 11.02 21.73
N VAL A 217 19.04 9.73 21.60
CA VAL A 217 18.49 8.67 22.47
C VAL A 217 19.54 8.01 23.38
N GLY A 218 20.85 8.24 23.19
CA GLY A 218 21.86 7.46 23.91
C GLY A 218 23.21 8.11 24.16
N ALA A 219 23.24 9.29 24.79
CA ALA A 219 24.40 9.76 25.55
C ALA A 219 24.26 9.45 27.05
N SER A 220 23.69 8.28 27.38
CA SER A 220 23.75 7.66 28.70
C SER A 220 24.72 6.49 28.60
N LYS A 221 26.01 6.80 28.47
CA LYS A 221 27.09 5.85 28.69
C LYS A 221 27.69 6.19 30.04
N ASP A 222 27.11 5.55 31.04
CA ASP A 222 27.67 5.19 32.35
C ASP A 222 29.08 5.75 32.59
N GLU A 223 29.16 6.87 33.30
CA GLU A 223 30.34 7.18 34.10
C GLU A 223 30.28 6.28 35.34
N GLU A 224 30.77 5.04 35.19
CA GLU A 224 31.26 4.29 36.33
C GLU A 224 32.78 4.42 36.40
N GLU A 225 33.17 4.96 37.54
CA GLU A 225 34.47 5.05 38.14
C GLU A 225 35.33 3.80 37.90
N ASP A 226 36.52 4.00 37.34
CA ASP A 226 37.67 3.18 37.71
C ASP A 226 38.89 4.08 37.83
N GLY A 227 39.12 4.49 39.08
CA GLY A 227 40.36 5.13 39.48
C GLY A 227 41.53 4.15 39.37
N THR A 228 42.46 4.44 38.47
CA THR A 228 43.86 4.06 38.65
C THR A 228 44.73 5.23 38.21
N GLY A 229 45.41 5.82 39.18
CA GLY A 229 46.09 7.10 39.03
C GLY A 229 47.41 7.00 38.27
N PHE A 230 47.85 8.17 37.78
CA PHE A 230 49.28 8.52 37.69
C PHE A 230 49.39 10.05 37.67
N PHE A 231 49.21 10.65 38.85
CA PHE A 231 49.56 12.04 39.12
C PHE A 231 50.95 12.06 39.77
N ALA A 232 52.01 12.10 38.96
CA ALA A 232 53.35 12.45 39.44
C ALA A 232 54.27 12.92 38.30
N GLN A 233 54.45 14.26 38.26
CA GLN A 233 55.69 15.02 38.04
C GLN A 233 56.67 14.59 36.93
N ARG A 234 57.03 15.55 36.04
CA ARG A 234 58.33 16.25 36.12
C ARG A 234 58.43 17.39 35.09
N ILE A 235 58.25 18.61 35.57
CA ILE A 235 58.92 19.81 35.02
C ILE A 235 60.22 19.96 35.83
N LEU A 236 61.31 20.32 35.15
CA LEU A 236 62.75 20.28 35.52
C LEU A 236 63.48 18.96 35.26
#